data_AF-E0NAT8-F1
#
_entry.id   AF-E0NAT8-F1
#
_cell.length_a   1.000
_cell.length_b   1.000
_cell.length_c   1.000
_cell.angle_alpha   90.00
_cell.angle_beta   90.00
_cell.angle_gamma   90.00
#
_symmetry.space_group_name_H-M   'P 1'
#
loop_
_entity.id
_entity.type
_entity.pdbx_description
1 polymer ?
#
loop_
_entity_poly.entity_id
_entity_poly.type
_entity_poly.pdbx_seq_one_letter_code
_entity_poly.pdbx_strand_id
1 'polypeptide(L)'
;MEKVNAIKKDEQFSKVIDTEIQKVCSRNPLGDGCRNGINMSIKYIAMPAAWKYMPTDVSRVAKEVFGYLYNSQGASTRFDKYFNTIDNRADFFAASNLYEQNLGSKARWFGGADFVSRAAITGLGADGEASYITFAAGKVVGNPPIYEWRAASGNALIVNGFYNFRDLFNKKTNPREWDIQQLKSEQKLLQPIHQKYLSNEKDYLSLIKGVTSNKIFSIIPNPLDERKKIEDGINMLDYKSRIKYGCKLMGYSEKQGCKP
;
A
#
# COMPACT_ATOMS: atom_id res chain seq x y z
N MET A 1 -37.27 1.09 5.40
CA MET A 1 -37.45 -0.33 5.02
C MET A 1 -36.71 -0.65 3.71
N GLU A 2 -36.85 0.18 2.66
CA GLU A 2 -36.16 0.00 1.37
C GLU A 2 -34.63 -0.09 1.45
N LYS A 3 -33.97 0.82 2.20
CA LYS A 3 -32.50 0.80 2.37
C LYS A 3 -31.98 -0.49 3.04
N VAL A 4 -32.73 -1.05 3.98
CA VAL A 4 -32.36 -2.31 4.66
C VAL A 4 -32.50 -3.50 3.70
N ASN A 5 -33.52 -3.50 2.85
CA ASN A 5 -33.71 -4.54 1.84
C ASN A 5 -32.66 -4.46 0.72
N ALA A 6 -32.24 -3.25 0.32
CA ALA A 6 -31.15 -3.04 -0.62
C ALA A 6 -29.83 -3.62 -0.08
N ILE A 7 -29.44 -3.27 1.16
CA ILE A 7 -28.24 -3.80 1.81
C ILE A 7 -28.26 -5.34 1.85
N LYS A 8 -29.37 -5.95 2.28
CA LYS A 8 -29.49 -7.42 2.30
C LYS A 8 -29.32 -8.06 0.92
N LYS A 9 -29.86 -7.42 -0.12
CA LYS A 9 -29.71 -7.90 -1.50
C LYS A 9 -28.26 -7.82 -1.96
N ASP A 10 -27.58 -6.73 -1.65
CA ASP A 10 -26.16 -6.54 -1.96
C ASP A 10 -25.28 -7.57 -1.22
N GLU A 11 -25.56 -7.84 0.05
CA GLU A 11 -24.86 -8.89 0.83
C GLU A 11 -25.11 -10.30 0.28
N GLN A 12 -26.33 -10.59 -0.19
CA GLN A 12 -26.62 -11.88 -0.84
C GLN A 12 -25.88 -12.00 -2.17
N PHE A 13 -25.83 -10.94 -2.96
CA PHE A 13 -25.10 -10.91 -4.22
C PHE A 13 -23.59 -11.06 -4.01
N SER A 14 -23.03 -10.39 -2.98
CA SER A 14 -21.64 -10.55 -2.54
C SER A 14 -21.27 -12.02 -2.30
N LYS A 15 -22.11 -12.76 -1.57
CA LYS A 15 -21.90 -14.21 -1.33
C LYS A 15 -21.91 -15.06 -2.60
N VAL A 16 -22.75 -14.71 -3.57
CA VAL A 16 -22.78 -15.40 -4.88
C VAL A 16 -21.46 -15.14 -5.62
N ILE A 17 -20.98 -13.89 -5.64
CA ILE A 17 -19.69 -13.54 -6.23
C ILE A 17 -18.56 -14.34 -5.58
N ASP A 18 -18.49 -14.39 -4.24
CA ASP A 18 -17.44 -15.11 -3.54
C ASP A 18 -17.42 -16.60 -3.89
N THR A 19 -18.60 -17.21 -4.02
CA THR A 19 -18.74 -18.61 -4.45
C THR A 19 -18.17 -18.82 -5.86
N GLU A 20 -18.44 -17.89 -6.79
CA GLU A 20 -17.90 -17.97 -8.14
C GLU A 20 -16.39 -17.73 -8.18
N ILE A 21 -15.87 -16.79 -7.39
CA ILE A 21 -14.42 -16.58 -7.24
C ILE A 21 -13.76 -17.86 -6.73
N GLN A 22 -14.29 -18.48 -5.68
CA GLN A 22 -13.77 -19.75 -5.13
C GLN A 22 -13.75 -20.88 -6.18
N LYS A 23 -14.81 -21.01 -6.99
CA LYS A 23 -14.87 -21.99 -8.09
C LYS A 23 -13.80 -21.73 -9.17
N VAL A 24 -13.63 -20.48 -9.58
CA VAL A 24 -12.62 -20.12 -10.59
C VAL A 24 -11.21 -20.34 -10.03
N CYS A 25 -10.98 -19.96 -8.78
CA CYS A 25 -9.70 -20.07 -8.10
C CYS A 25 -9.27 -21.50 -7.80
N SER A 26 -10.22 -22.41 -7.50
CA SER A 26 -9.90 -23.82 -7.29
C SER A 26 -9.48 -24.53 -8.58
N ARG A 27 -9.98 -24.09 -9.74
CA ARG A 27 -9.64 -24.65 -11.05
C ARG A 27 -8.31 -24.15 -11.60
N ASN A 28 -8.09 -22.83 -11.54
CA ASN A 28 -6.87 -22.21 -12.05
C ASN A 28 -6.44 -21.05 -11.15
N PRO A 29 -5.72 -21.33 -10.05
CA PRO A 29 -5.30 -20.33 -9.09
C PRO A 29 -4.28 -19.32 -9.63
N LEU A 30 -3.63 -19.59 -10.77
CA LEU A 30 -2.76 -18.63 -11.44
C LEU A 30 -3.42 -18.00 -12.67
N GLY A 31 -4.67 -18.37 -12.97
CA GLY A 31 -5.41 -17.87 -14.11
C GLY A 31 -5.92 -16.44 -13.89
N ASP A 32 -6.05 -15.70 -14.98
CA ASP A 32 -6.50 -14.31 -14.95
C ASP A 32 -7.91 -14.16 -14.36
N GLY A 33 -8.78 -15.15 -14.53
CA GLY A 33 -10.11 -15.15 -13.90
C GLY A 33 -10.03 -15.11 -12.37
N CYS A 34 -9.17 -15.95 -11.75
CA CYS A 34 -9.01 -15.94 -10.30
C CYS A 34 -8.29 -14.68 -9.82
N ARG A 35 -7.25 -14.23 -10.56
CA ARG A 35 -6.57 -12.96 -10.27
C ARG A 35 -7.56 -11.79 -10.24
N ASN A 36 -8.37 -11.65 -11.29
CA ASN A 36 -9.32 -10.55 -11.42
C ASN A 36 -10.42 -10.62 -10.35
N GLY A 37 -10.92 -11.83 -10.05
CA GLY A 37 -11.87 -12.05 -8.96
C GLY A 37 -11.33 -11.60 -7.61
N ILE A 38 -10.11 -12.04 -7.26
CA ILE A 38 -9.47 -11.66 -6.00
C ILE A 38 -9.16 -10.16 -5.94
N ASN A 39 -8.68 -9.56 -7.03
CA ASN A 39 -8.44 -8.12 -7.08
C ASN A 39 -9.75 -7.31 -6.94
N MET A 40 -10.87 -7.81 -7.46
CA MET A 40 -12.19 -7.20 -7.24
C MET A 40 -12.60 -7.25 -5.77
N SER A 41 -12.41 -8.39 -5.10
CA SER A 41 -12.67 -8.48 -3.66
C SER A 41 -11.73 -7.58 -2.84
N ILE A 42 -10.44 -7.48 -3.22
CA ILE A 42 -9.49 -6.53 -2.60
C ILE A 42 -9.98 -5.09 -2.74
N LYS A 43 -10.45 -4.68 -3.92
CA LYS A 43 -11.04 -3.34 -4.12
C LYS A 43 -12.26 -3.13 -3.22
N TYR A 44 -13.16 -4.11 -3.11
CA TYR A 44 -14.31 -4.03 -2.21
C TYR A 44 -13.89 -3.87 -0.74
N ILE A 45 -12.90 -4.65 -0.29
CA ILE A 45 -12.33 -4.55 1.07
C ILE A 45 -11.67 -3.17 1.28
N ALA A 46 -11.08 -2.57 0.25
CA ALA A 46 -10.50 -1.23 0.31
C ALA A 46 -11.54 -0.09 0.35
N MET A 47 -12.85 -0.36 0.27
CA MET A 47 -13.89 0.69 0.29
C MET A 47 -14.31 1.03 1.73
N PRO A 48 -14.07 2.25 2.24
CA PRO A 48 -14.54 2.65 3.58
C PRO A 48 -16.07 2.58 3.74
N ALA A 49 -16.80 2.80 2.64
CA ALA A 49 -18.25 2.68 2.62
C ALA A 49 -18.72 1.24 2.90
N ALA A 50 -18.02 0.22 2.41
CA ALA A 50 -18.36 -1.19 2.70
C ALA A 50 -18.24 -1.48 4.20
N TRP A 51 -17.16 -1.02 4.85
CA TRP A 51 -16.99 -1.13 6.30
C TRP A 51 -18.03 -0.36 7.10
N LYS A 52 -18.51 0.78 6.59
CA LYS A 52 -19.53 1.58 7.27
C LYS A 52 -20.94 1.01 7.14
N TYR A 53 -21.31 0.51 5.97
CA TYR A 53 -22.70 0.15 5.65
C TYR A 53 -22.96 -1.36 5.61
N MET A 54 -21.93 -2.17 5.35
CA MET A 54 -22.00 -3.63 5.27
C MET A 54 -20.87 -4.30 6.08
N PRO A 55 -20.65 -3.92 7.35
CA PRO A 55 -19.49 -4.34 8.13
C PRO A 55 -19.38 -5.86 8.27
N THR A 56 -20.50 -6.56 8.42
CA THR A 56 -20.53 -8.02 8.56
C THR A 56 -20.10 -8.71 7.27
N ASP A 57 -20.55 -8.23 6.11
CA ASP A 57 -20.21 -8.80 4.83
C ASP A 57 -18.74 -8.54 4.46
N VAL A 58 -18.29 -7.29 4.49
CA VAL A 58 -16.89 -6.98 4.18
C VAL A 58 -15.92 -7.67 5.14
N SER A 59 -16.31 -7.87 6.40
CA SER A 59 -15.50 -8.62 7.36
C SER A 59 -15.33 -10.09 6.99
N ARG A 60 -16.40 -10.70 6.47
CA ARG A 60 -16.37 -12.08 5.97
C ARG A 60 -15.50 -12.17 4.73
N VAL A 61 -15.74 -11.32 3.72
CA VAL A 61 -14.96 -11.28 2.48
C VAL A 61 -13.47 -11.07 2.78
N ALA A 62 -13.13 -10.12 3.65
CA ALA A 62 -11.74 -9.85 4.01
C ALA A 62 -11.05 -11.08 4.63
N LYS A 63 -11.70 -11.77 5.56
CA LYS A 63 -11.13 -12.99 6.18
C LYS A 63 -10.92 -14.11 5.16
N GLU A 64 -11.90 -14.34 4.29
CA GLU A 64 -11.82 -15.38 3.25
C GLU A 64 -10.70 -15.07 2.25
N VAL A 65 -10.66 -13.84 1.73
CA VAL A 65 -9.70 -13.40 0.72
C VAL A 65 -8.28 -13.37 1.28
N PHE A 66 -8.05 -12.77 2.45
CA PHE A 66 -6.71 -12.77 3.05
C PHE A 66 -6.29 -14.18 3.50
N GLY A 67 -7.23 -15.00 4.00
CA GLY A 67 -6.97 -16.41 4.28
C GLY A 67 -6.51 -17.16 3.02
N TYR A 68 -7.18 -16.95 1.89
CA TYR A 68 -6.76 -17.51 0.61
C TYR A 68 -5.40 -16.97 0.16
N LEU A 69 -5.19 -15.64 0.19
CA LEU A 69 -3.96 -15.00 -0.27
C LEU A 69 -2.72 -15.44 0.52
N TYR A 70 -2.87 -15.71 1.81
CA TYR A 70 -1.73 -15.99 2.69
C TYR A 70 -1.54 -17.46 3.04
N ASN A 71 -2.62 -18.23 3.17
CA ASN A 71 -2.58 -19.56 3.78
C ASN A 71 -2.89 -20.71 2.82
N SER A 72 -3.26 -20.45 1.56
CA SER A 72 -3.48 -21.51 0.58
C SER A 72 -2.17 -21.98 -0.09
N GLN A 73 -2.19 -23.19 -0.65
CA GLN A 73 -1.04 -23.74 -1.36
C GLN A 73 -0.65 -22.84 -2.54
N GLY A 74 0.66 -22.59 -2.72
CA GLY A 74 1.18 -21.70 -3.76
C GLY A 74 0.96 -20.20 -3.51
N ALA A 75 0.56 -19.81 -2.29
CA ALA A 75 0.24 -18.43 -1.92
C ALA A 75 1.31 -17.41 -2.31
N SER A 76 2.58 -17.64 -1.96
CA SER A 76 3.68 -16.70 -2.25
C SER A 76 3.81 -16.38 -3.75
N THR A 77 3.88 -17.42 -4.59
CA THR A 77 3.98 -17.27 -6.06
C THR A 77 2.76 -16.56 -6.65
N ARG A 78 1.57 -16.88 -6.16
CA ARG A 78 0.32 -16.25 -6.61
C ARG A 78 0.25 -14.78 -6.19
N PHE A 79 0.70 -14.46 -4.97
CA PHE A 79 0.67 -13.12 -4.41
C PHE A 79 1.44 -12.12 -5.28
N ASP A 80 2.66 -12.50 -5.70
CA ASP A 80 3.45 -11.72 -6.65
C ASP A 80 2.70 -11.47 -7.97
N LYS A 81 2.11 -12.53 -8.55
CA LYS A 81 1.34 -12.43 -9.79
C LYS A 81 0.11 -11.52 -9.67
N TYR A 82 -0.54 -11.50 -8.51
CA TYR A 82 -1.79 -10.76 -8.30
C TYR A 82 -1.55 -9.27 -8.12
N PHE A 83 -0.47 -8.95 -7.42
CA PHE A 83 -0.07 -7.59 -7.09
C PHE A 83 1.16 -7.17 -7.90
N ASN A 84 1.16 -7.49 -9.20
CA ASN A 84 2.26 -7.19 -10.11
C ASN A 84 2.19 -5.78 -10.72
N THR A 85 1.04 -5.11 -10.66
CA THR A 85 0.88 -3.72 -11.10
C THR A 85 0.89 -2.76 -9.91
N ILE A 86 1.23 -1.50 -10.16
CA ILE A 86 1.24 -0.45 -9.15
C ILE A 86 -0.15 -0.28 -8.49
N ASP A 87 -1.23 -0.27 -9.27
CA ASP A 87 -2.59 -0.10 -8.75
C ASP A 87 -3.03 -1.28 -7.88
N ASN A 88 -2.77 -2.52 -8.33
CA ASN A 88 -3.13 -3.70 -7.54
C ASN A 88 -2.41 -3.71 -6.18
N ARG A 89 -1.16 -3.23 -6.13
CA ARG A 89 -0.39 -3.08 -4.88
C ARG A 89 -1.01 -2.04 -3.96
N ALA A 90 -1.36 -0.87 -4.51
CA ALA A 90 -1.99 0.19 -3.73
C ALA A 90 -3.36 -0.25 -3.19
N ASP A 91 -4.18 -0.95 -4.00
CA ASP A 91 -5.46 -1.51 -3.57
C ASP A 91 -5.28 -2.56 -2.47
N PHE A 92 -4.25 -3.41 -2.59
CA PHE A 92 -3.90 -4.36 -1.54
C PHE A 92 -3.48 -3.67 -0.23
N PHE A 93 -2.68 -2.61 -0.28
CA PHE A 93 -2.30 -1.85 0.91
C PHE A 93 -3.51 -1.15 1.54
N ALA A 94 -4.39 -0.56 0.74
CA ALA A 94 -5.64 0.05 1.21
C ALA A 94 -6.55 -0.97 1.89
N ALA A 95 -6.77 -2.13 1.26
CA ALA A 95 -7.56 -3.22 1.80
C ALA A 95 -6.97 -3.75 3.11
N SER A 96 -5.65 -3.94 3.15
CA SER A 96 -4.93 -4.42 4.34
C SER A 96 -5.00 -3.39 5.48
N ASN A 97 -4.87 -2.10 5.18
CA ASN A 97 -5.02 -1.01 6.15
C ASN A 97 -6.43 -1.01 6.78
N LEU A 98 -7.49 -1.10 5.98
CA LEU A 98 -8.85 -1.15 6.51
C LEU A 98 -9.13 -2.43 7.28
N TYR A 99 -8.60 -3.58 6.84
CA TYR A 99 -8.66 -4.82 7.61
C TYR A 99 -7.97 -4.68 8.96
N GLU A 100 -6.75 -4.15 9.02
CA GLU A 100 -6.02 -3.97 10.27
C GLU A 100 -6.72 -3.02 11.24
N GLN A 101 -7.38 -1.96 10.73
CA GLN A 101 -8.14 -1.03 11.55
C GLN A 101 -9.42 -1.63 12.14
N ASN A 102 -10.11 -2.49 11.39
CA ASN A 102 -11.43 -3.00 11.76
C ASN A 102 -11.40 -4.38 12.44
N LEU A 103 -10.49 -5.28 12.03
CA LEU A 103 -10.47 -6.69 12.43
C LEU A 103 -9.09 -7.20 12.88
N GLY A 104 -8.03 -6.61 12.35
CA GLY A 104 -6.67 -7.07 12.53
C GLY A 104 -6.03 -6.57 13.82
N SER A 105 -4.71 -6.43 13.77
CA SER A 105 -3.85 -6.08 14.88
C SER A 105 -3.70 -4.58 15.12
N LYS A 106 -4.29 -3.74 14.25
CA LYS A 106 -4.10 -2.29 14.19
C LYS A 106 -2.69 -1.85 13.78
N ALA A 107 -2.00 -2.70 13.00
CA ALA A 107 -0.78 -2.30 12.30
C ALA A 107 -1.06 -1.10 11.39
N ARG A 108 -0.12 -0.15 11.35
CA ARG A 108 -0.26 1.14 10.69
C ARG A 108 0.57 1.25 9.41
N TRP A 109 1.52 0.34 9.21
CA TRP A 109 2.41 0.37 8.06
C TRP A 109 1.65 0.34 6.72
N PHE A 110 0.59 -0.47 6.61
CA PHE A 110 -0.22 -0.55 5.39
C PHE A 110 -0.87 0.79 5.01
N GLY A 111 -1.29 1.59 5.98
CA GLY A 111 -1.83 2.93 5.72
C GLY A 111 -0.77 3.91 5.22
N GLY A 112 0.47 3.78 5.70
CA GLY A 112 1.62 4.51 5.13
C GLY A 112 1.96 4.06 3.72
N ALA A 113 1.93 2.75 3.46
CA ALA A 113 2.22 2.17 2.16
C ALA A 113 1.17 2.51 1.10
N ASP A 114 -0.13 2.50 1.44
CA ASP A 114 -1.22 2.95 0.56
C ASP A 114 -1.05 4.42 0.18
N PHE A 115 -0.86 5.29 1.19
CA PHE A 115 -0.63 6.71 0.98
C PHE A 115 0.56 6.95 0.03
N VAL A 116 1.72 6.38 0.35
CA VAL A 116 2.91 6.55 -0.50
C VAL A 116 2.64 5.94 -1.86
N SER A 117 1.95 4.81 -2.02
CA SER A 117 1.73 4.23 -3.35
C SER A 117 0.93 5.14 -4.29
N ARG A 118 0.02 5.95 -3.74
CA ARG A 118 -0.84 6.89 -4.48
C ARG A 118 -0.30 8.33 -4.53
N ALA A 119 0.62 8.70 -3.64
CA ALA A 119 1.17 10.04 -3.58
C ALA A 119 1.84 10.44 -4.90
N ALA A 120 1.57 11.66 -5.36
CA ALA A 120 2.11 12.16 -6.62
C ALA A 120 3.64 12.04 -6.72
N ILE A 121 4.36 12.67 -5.80
CA ILE A 121 5.80 12.91 -6.03
C ILE A 121 6.68 11.87 -5.33
N THR A 122 6.29 11.46 -4.11
CA THR A 122 6.99 10.43 -3.33
C THR A 122 6.56 9.01 -3.66
N GLY A 123 5.51 8.86 -4.47
CA GLY A 123 4.80 7.61 -4.56
C GLY A 123 5.16 6.68 -5.69
N LEU A 124 4.54 5.50 -5.65
CA LEU A 124 4.70 4.45 -6.65
C LEU A 124 3.88 4.69 -7.92
N GLY A 125 3.01 5.71 -7.93
CA GLY A 125 2.29 6.17 -9.13
C GLY A 125 0.95 5.49 -9.38
N ALA A 126 0.29 4.96 -8.34
CA ALA A 126 -1.06 4.42 -8.45
C ALA A 126 -2.08 5.54 -8.67
N ASP A 127 -3.23 5.21 -9.28
CA ASP A 127 -4.33 6.16 -9.42
C ASP A 127 -4.82 6.64 -8.03
N GLY A 128 -4.86 7.96 -7.83
CA GLY A 128 -5.20 8.60 -6.54
C GLY A 128 -4.25 9.74 -6.17
N GLU A 129 -4.59 10.50 -5.11
CA GLU A 129 -3.77 11.58 -4.50
C GLU A 129 -2.92 12.44 -5.46
N ALA A 130 -3.57 12.96 -6.51
CA ALA A 130 -2.96 13.82 -7.51
C ALA A 130 -1.77 13.20 -8.28
N SER A 131 -1.72 11.87 -8.41
CA SER A 131 -0.69 11.14 -9.16
C SER A 131 -0.49 11.67 -10.58
N TYR A 132 -1.52 12.23 -11.22
CA TYR A 132 -1.47 12.95 -12.49
C TYR A 132 -0.46 14.12 -12.52
N ILE A 133 -0.19 14.79 -11.39
CA ILE A 133 0.78 15.91 -11.29
C ILE A 133 2.20 15.42 -11.52
N THR A 134 2.52 14.18 -11.15
CA THR A 134 3.83 13.55 -11.44
C THR A 134 4.09 13.47 -12.93
N PHE A 135 3.06 13.18 -13.73
CA PHE A 135 3.18 13.04 -15.18
C PHE A 135 3.42 14.41 -15.83
N ALA A 136 2.85 15.47 -15.27
CA ALA A 136 3.15 16.85 -15.67
C ALA A 136 4.58 17.28 -15.24
N ALA A 137 5.02 16.91 -14.04
CA ALA A 137 6.35 17.25 -13.52
C ALA A 137 7.49 16.46 -14.18
N GLY A 138 7.28 15.18 -14.54
CA GLY A 138 8.27 14.32 -15.20
C GLY A 138 8.77 14.88 -16.53
N LYS A 139 7.91 15.61 -17.24
CA LYS A 139 8.25 16.33 -18.47
C LYS A 139 9.13 17.58 -18.22
N VAL A 140 9.09 18.13 -17.01
CA VAL A 140 9.84 19.33 -16.58
C VAL A 140 11.19 18.96 -15.92
N VAL A 141 11.33 17.77 -15.33
CA VAL A 141 12.54 17.34 -14.60
C VAL A 141 13.44 16.35 -15.36
N GLY A 142 13.35 16.30 -16.70
CA GLY A 142 14.29 15.53 -17.53
C GLY A 142 13.97 14.05 -17.72
N ASN A 143 12.73 13.62 -17.43
CA ASN A 143 12.27 12.23 -17.61
C ASN A 143 13.17 11.17 -16.91
N PRO A 144 13.45 11.32 -15.61
CA PRO A 144 14.17 10.32 -14.79
C PRO A 144 13.54 8.92 -14.95
N PRO A 145 14.27 7.82 -14.64
CA PRO A 145 13.77 6.44 -14.72
C PRO A 145 12.80 6.12 -13.56
N ILE A 146 11.83 7.00 -13.34
CA ILE A 146 10.83 6.95 -12.28
C ILE A 146 9.96 5.71 -12.44
N TYR A 147 9.59 5.33 -13.66
CA TYR A 147 8.76 4.15 -13.88
C TYR A 147 9.49 2.86 -13.53
N GLU A 148 10.73 2.72 -13.96
CA GLU A 148 11.56 1.57 -13.62
C GLU A 148 11.87 1.52 -12.13
N TRP A 149 12.16 2.68 -11.52
CA TRP A 149 12.34 2.81 -10.08
C TRP A 149 11.10 2.34 -9.31
N ARG A 150 9.92 2.86 -9.65
CA ARG A 150 8.64 2.53 -9.00
C ARG A 150 8.29 1.06 -9.17
N ALA A 151 8.44 0.53 -10.38
CA ALA A 151 8.20 -0.87 -10.67
C ALA A 151 9.14 -1.77 -9.85
N ALA A 152 10.44 -1.47 -9.82
CA ALA A 152 11.44 -2.22 -9.07
C ALA A 152 11.21 -2.15 -7.56
N SER A 153 10.97 -0.95 -7.01
CA SER A 153 10.67 -0.76 -5.59
C SER A 153 9.39 -1.48 -5.18
N GLY A 154 8.29 -1.33 -5.93
CA GLY A 154 7.05 -2.02 -5.63
C GLY A 154 7.17 -3.53 -5.73
N ASN A 155 7.91 -4.05 -6.70
CA ASN A 155 8.15 -5.49 -6.84
C ASN A 155 8.94 -6.04 -5.65
N ALA A 156 10.01 -5.35 -5.26
CA ALA A 156 10.81 -5.73 -4.10
C ALA A 156 9.96 -5.78 -2.82
N LEU A 157 9.09 -4.79 -2.60
CA LEU A 157 8.19 -4.75 -1.43
C LEU A 157 7.20 -5.91 -1.38
N ILE A 158 6.54 -6.22 -2.50
CA ILE A 158 5.54 -7.29 -2.57
C ILE A 158 6.18 -8.66 -2.38
N VAL A 159 7.24 -8.94 -3.13
CA VAL A 159 7.91 -10.25 -3.11
C VAL A 159 8.54 -10.53 -1.75
N ASN A 160 9.28 -9.57 -1.20
CA ASN A 160 9.96 -9.77 0.08
C ASN A 160 9.04 -9.59 1.29
N GLY A 161 7.94 -8.85 1.15
CA GLY A 161 7.00 -8.59 2.22
C GLY A 161 6.03 -9.75 2.51
N PHE A 162 5.80 -10.65 1.54
CA PHE A 162 4.76 -11.69 1.62
C PHE A 162 4.72 -12.44 2.96
N TYR A 163 5.86 -12.99 3.39
CA TYR A 163 5.92 -13.78 4.62
C TYR A 163 5.66 -12.92 5.87
N ASN A 164 6.17 -11.68 5.88
CA ASN A 164 5.94 -10.79 7.00
C ASN A 164 4.47 -10.33 7.10
N PHE A 165 3.82 -10.07 5.96
CA PHE A 165 2.39 -9.74 5.90
C PHE A 165 1.52 -10.91 6.36
N ARG A 166 1.85 -12.14 5.91
CA ARG A 166 1.17 -13.36 6.35
C ARG A 166 1.30 -13.56 7.86
N ASP A 167 2.49 -13.37 8.41
CA ASP A 167 2.74 -13.64 9.83
C ASP A 167 2.01 -12.63 10.72
N LEU A 168 1.89 -11.37 10.29
CA LEU A 168 1.02 -10.38 10.91
C LEU A 168 -0.46 -10.80 10.86
N PHE A 169 -0.96 -11.19 9.68
CA PHE A 169 -2.33 -11.63 9.49
C PHE A 169 -2.69 -12.82 10.40
N ASN A 170 -1.76 -13.77 10.55
CA ASN A 170 -1.90 -14.93 11.43
C ASN A 170 -1.60 -14.62 12.91
N LYS A 171 -1.54 -13.32 13.29
CA LYS A 171 -1.45 -12.79 14.66
C LYS A 171 -0.23 -13.26 15.46
N LYS A 172 0.93 -13.33 14.82
CA LYS A 172 2.17 -13.80 15.47
C LYS A 172 3.06 -12.71 16.07
N THR A 173 2.65 -11.43 16.05
CA THR A 173 3.58 -10.33 16.41
C THR A 173 2.85 -9.14 17.06
N ASN A 174 3.58 -8.40 17.90
CA ASN A 174 3.14 -7.10 18.39
C ASN A 174 3.05 -6.11 17.20
N PRO A 175 1.89 -5.48 16.93
CA PRO A 175 1.67 -4.66 15.72
C PRO A 175 2.65 -3.49 15.60
N ARG A 176 2.98 -2.82 16.71
CA ARG A 176 3.90 -1.68 16.70
C ARG A 176 5.32 -2.12 16.40
N GLU A 177 5.78 -3.20 17.04
CA GLU A 177 7.11 -3.74 16.77
C GLU A 177 7.20 -4.23 15.34
N TRP A 178 6.14 -4.90 14.86
CA TRP A 178 6.02 -5.34 13.48
C TRP A 178 6.12 -4.17 12.50
N ASP A 179 5.35 -3.09 12.70
CA ASP A 179 5.37 -1.90 11.84
C ASP A 179 6.78 -1.29 11.73
N ILE A 180 7.46 -1.15 12.87
CA ILE A 180 8.81 -0.56 12.92
C ILE A 180 9.83 -1.48 12.25
N GLN A 181 9.74 -2.80 12.47
CA GLN A 181 10.65 -3.76 11.84
C GLN A 181 10.40 -3.90 10.35
N GLN A 182 9.15 -3.87 9.91
CA GLN A 182 8.76 -3.84 8.51
C GLN A 182 9.35 -2.61 7.83
N LEU A 183 9.15 -1.41 8.39
CA LEU A 183 9.75 -0.17 7.90
C LEU A 183 11.28 -0.24 7.85
N LYS A 184 11.95 -0.77 8.86
CA LYS A 184 13.42 -0.85 8.84
C LYS A 184 13.92 -1.82 7.77
N SER A 185 13.31 -2.98 7.69
CA SER A 185 13.71 -4.04 6.76
C SER A 185 13.48 -3.62 5.32
N GLU A 186 12.35 -2.99 5.02
CA GLU A 186 12.05 -2.52 3.68
C GLU A 186 12.97 -1.37 3.25
N GLN A 187 13.28 -0.41 4.13
CA GLN A 187 14.09 0.74 3.71
C GLN A 187 15.54 0.32 3.45
N LYS A 188 16.01 -0.74 4.14
CA LYS A 188 17.27 -1.42 3.83
C LYS A 188 17.21 -2.10 2.46
N LEU A 189 16.16 -2.91 2.22
CA LEU A 189 15.92 -3.59 0.94
C LEU A 189 15.88 -2.61 -0.24
N LEU A 190 15.24 -1.46 -0.05
CA LEU A 190 15.04 -0.45 -1.07
C LEU A 190 16.28 0.44 -1.31
N GLN A 191 17.22 0.51 -0.37
CA GLN A 191 18.42 1.37 -0.49
C GLN A 191 19.20 1.16 -1.82
N PRO A 192 19.59 -0.07 -2.21
CA PRO A 192 20.29 -0.28 -3.48
C PRO A 192 19.45 0.09 -4.71
N ILE A 193 18.11 -0.03 -4.61
CA ILE A 193 17.20 0.35 -5.69
C ILE A 193 17.17 1.88 -5.84
N HIS A 194 17.03 2.63 -4.73
CA HIS A 194 17.11 4.09 -4.80
C HIS A 194 18.46 4.58 -5.32
N GLN A 195 19.56 3.96 -4.88
CA GLN A 195 20.89 4.31 -5.39
C GLN A 195 21.01 4.05 -6.89
N LYS A 196 20.53 2.90 -7.38
CA LYS A 196 20.60 2.55 -8.80
C LYS A 196 19.85 3.55 -9.68
N TYR A 197 18.63 3.94 -9.29
CA TYR A 197 17.76 4.72 -10.16
C TYR A 197 17.75 6.23 -9.89
N LEU A 198 18.10 6.68 -8.68
CA LEU A 198 17.92 8.07 -8.28
C LEU A 198 19.23 8.83 -8.04
N SER A 199 20.40 8.18 -7.97
CA SER A 199 21.66 8.86 -7.59
C SER A 199 22.05 10.02 -8.51
N ASN A 200 21.67 9.95 -9.78
CA ASN A 200 21.96 11.00 -10.76
C ASN A 200 20.79 11.99 -10.94
N GLU A 201 19.65 11.75 -10.30
CA GLU A 201 18.40 12.47 -10.51
C GLU A 201 18.26 13.65 -9.53
N LYS A 202 19.24 14.56 -9.55
CA LYS A 202 19.34 15.66 -8.57
C LYS A 202 18.10 16.55 -8.53
N ASP A 203 17.52 16.87 -9.68
CA ASP A 203 16.34 17.73 -9.78
C ASP A 203 15.10 17.03 -9.20
N TYR A 204 14.95 15.73 -9.46
CA TYR A 204 13.88 14.92 -8.89
C TYR A 204 14.03 14.78 -7.37
N LEU A 205 15.24 14.53 -6.87
CA LEU A 205 15.54 14.48 -5.43
C LEU A 205 15.26 15.82 -4.74
N SER A 206 15.60 16.95 -5.40
CA SER A 206 15.31 18.30 -4.92
C SER A 206 13.81 18.56 -4.84
N LEU A 207 13.07 18.16 -5.88
CA LEU A 207 11.61 18.26 -5.91
C LEU A 207 10.97 17.45 -4.76
N ILE A 208 11.35 16.18 -4.59
CA ILE A 208 10.86 15.33 -3.50
C ILE A 208 11.14 15.97 -2.14
N LYS A 209 12.37 16.42 -1.92
CA LYS A 209 12.77 17.08 -0.68
C LYS A 209 11.93 18.35 -0.44
N GLY A 210 11.72 19.16 -1.47
CA GLY A 210 10.91 20.38 -1.40
C GLY A 210 9.45 20.10 -1.01
N VAL A 211 8.78 19.17 -1.70
CA VAL A 211 7.34 18.91 -1.46
C VAL A 211 7.04 18.15 -0.19
N THR A 212 8.01 17.39 0.33
CA THR A 212 7.88 16.70 1.63
C THR A 212 8.37 17.55 2.80
N SER A 213 8.91 18.74 2.53
CA SER A 213 9.31 19.68 3.56
C SER A 213 8.09 20.33 4.19
N ASN A 214 8.18 20.62 5.49
CA ASN A 214 7.28 21.55 6.16
C ASN A 214 7.56 23.02 5.80
N LYS A 215 8.70 23.33 5.17
CA LYS A 215 9.01 24.65 4.64
C LYS A 215 8.24 24.87 3.34
N ILE A 216 7.50 25.98 3.25
CA ILE A 216 6.62 26.30 2.13
C ILE A 216 7.43 26.35 0.83
N PHE A 217 7.11 25.47 -0.13
CA PHE A 217 7.46 25.65 -1.53
C PHE A 217 6.29 26.39 -2.19
N SER A 218 6.47 27.66 -2.55
CA SER A 218 5.41 28.61 -2.95
C SER A 218 4.81 28.39 -4.34
N ILE A 219 5.13 27.29 -5.03
CA ILE A 219 4.86 27.13 -6.47
C ILE A 219 3.86 25.99 -6.77
N ILE A 220 3.64 25.06 -5.84
CA ILE A 220 2.71 23.94 -6.02
C ILE A 220 1.86 23.81 -4.75
N PRO A 221 0.51 23.87 -4.82
CA PRO A 221 -0.34 23.52 -3.70
C PRO A 221 0.05 22.13 -3.22
N ASN A 222 0.64 22.04 -2.02
CA ASN A 222 1.17 20.78 -1.53
C ASN A 222 -0.01 19.86 -1.17
N PRO A 223 -0.26 18.75 -1.90
CA PRO A 223 -1.42 17.90 -1.68
C PRO A 223 -1.25 16.99 -0.46
N LEU A 224 -0.07 17.00 0.18
CA LEU A 224 0.22 16.15 1.34
C LEU A 224 -0.33 16.77 2.62
N ASP A 225 -1.06 15.95 3.38
CA ASP A 225 -1.46 16.22 4.76
C ASP A 225 -0.27 16.75 5.59
N GLU A 226 -0.47 17.86 6.31
CA GLU A 226 0.53 18.49 7.21
C GLU A 226 1.23 17.49 8.14
N ARG A 227 0.50 16.46 8.58
CA ARG A 227 1.02 15.39 9.45
C ARG A 227 2.07 14.51 8.77
N LYS A 228 2.23 14.64 7.45
CA LYS A 228 3.03 13.77 6.59
C LYS A 228 4.19 14.50 5.90
N LYS A 229 4.48 15.74 6.29
CA LYS A 229 5.70 16.49 5.93
C LYS A 229 6.78 16.28 7.00
N ILE A 230 8.06 16.30 6.68
CA ILE A 230 9.15 16.30 7.70
C ILE A 230 9.99 17.57 7.59
N GLU A 231 10.63 17.91 8.71
CA GLU A 231 11.62 18.99 8.74
C GLU A 231 12.70 18.73 7.68
N ASP A 232 12.94 19.73 6.83
CA ASP A 232 13.88 19.70 5.70
C ASP A 232 13.56 18.73 4.56
N GLY A 233 12.42 18.04 4.61
CA GLY A 233 12.01 17.10 3.56
C GLY A 233 12.74 15.76 3.58
N ILE A 234 12.21 14.78 2.85
CA ILE A 234 12.80 13.45 2.73
C ILE A 234 13.97 13.45 1.76
N ASN A 235 15.06 12.83 2.19
CA ASN A 235 16.17 12.46 1.32
C ASN A 235 16.02 10.98 0.95
N MET A 236 15.60 10.70 -0.29
CA MET A 236 15.36 9.34 -0.77
C MET A 236 16.62 8.47 -0.83
N LEU A 237 17.81 9.07 -0.88
CA LEU A 237 19.08 8.34 -0.87
C LEU A 237 19.58 8.07 0.55
N ASP A 238 19.02 8.71 1.57
CA ASP A 238 19.40 8.53 2.97
C ASP A 238 18.42 7.60 3.69
N TYR A 239 18.92 6.45 4.12
CA TYR A 239 18.14 5.47 4.90
C TYR A 239 17.51 6.11 6.15
N LYS A 240 18.25 6.93 6.89
CA LYS A 240 17.76 7.49 8.16
C LYS A 240 16.62 8.47 7.95
N SER A 241 16.73 9.32 6.94
CA SER A 241 15.67 10.23 6.50
C SER A 241 14.39 9.48 6.13
N ARG A 242 14.51 8.37 5.38
CA ARG A 242 13.36 7.53 5.02
C ARG A 242 12.71 6.83 6.23
N ILE A 243 13.51 6.36 7.20
CA ILE A 243 12.97 5.85 8.47
C ILE A 243 12.22 6.94 9.23
N LYS A 244 12.81 8.14 9.39
CA LYS A 244 12.16 9.27 10.08
C LYS A 244 10.82 9.63 9.41
N TYR A 245 10.79 9.66 8.09
CA TYR A 245 9.57 9.91 7.32
C TYR A 245 8.50 8.82 7.56
N GLY A 246 8.85 7.54 7.39
CA GLY A 246 7.93 6.43 7.62
C GLY A 246 7.41 6.35 9.06
N CYS A 247 8.26 6.61 10.05
CA CYS A 247 7.87 6.71 11.45
C CYS A 247 6.82 7.79 11.68
N LYS A 248 7.01 8.98 11.09
CA LYS A 248 6.05 10.08 11.17
C LYS A 248 4.73 9.71 10.48
N LEU A 249 4.78 9.09 9.30
CA LEU A 249 3.58 8.62 8.58
C LEU A 249 2.74 7.66 9.42
N MET A 250 3.37 6.73 10.14
CA MET A 250 2.67 5.78 11.02
C MET A 250 2.28 6.38 12.39
N GLY A 251 2.69 7.61 12.68
CA GLY A 251 2.44 8.27 13.96
C GLY A 251 3.21 7.63 15.11
N TYR A 252 4.42 7.13 14.86
CA TYR A 252 5.33 6.60 15.88
C TYR A 252 6.46 7.58 16.20
N SER A 253 6.77 7.67 17.49
CA SER A 253 7.88 8.46 18.03
C SER A 253 9.14 7.63 18.24
N GLU A 254 10.28 8.30 18.42
CA GLU A 254 11.53 7.64 18.78
C GLU A 254 11.46 6.86 20.10
N LYS A 255 10.68 7.37 21.08
CA LYS A 255 10.46 6.69 22.37
C LYS A 255 9.74 5.35 22.21
N GLN A 256 9.00 5.19 21.11
CA GLN A 256 8.29 3.96 20.76
C GLN A 256 9.19 2.98 19.95
N GLY A 257 10.49 3.28 19.80
CA GLY A 257 11.45 2.43 19.08
C GLY A 257 11.66 2.82 17.62
N CYS A 258 10.93 3.83 17.12
CA CYS A 258 11.01 4.31 15.75
C CYS A 258 12.22 5.24 15.57
N LYS A 259 13.41 4.66 15.70
CA LYS A 259 14.72 5.32 15.56
C LYS A 259 15.42 4.85 14.28
N PRO A 260 16.08 5.74 13.53
CA PRO A 260 16.93 5.39 12.38
C PRO A 260 18.01 4.36 12.71
#